data_AF-B8I9W3-F1
#
_entry.id   AF-B8I9W3-F1
#
_cell.length_a   1.000
_cell.length_b   1.000
_cell.length_c   1.000
_cell.angle_alpha   90.00
_cell.angle_beta   90.00
_cell.angle_gamma   90.00
#
_symmetry.space_group_name_H-M   'P 1'
#
loop_
_entity.id
_entity.type
_entity.pdbx_description
1 polymer ?
#
loop_
_entity_poly.entity_id
_entity_poly.type
_entity_poly.pdbx_seq_one_letter_code
_entity_poly.pdbx_strand_id
1 'polypeptide(L)'
;MELQRAEASVAERPFSPEIEAPGPSEPSFVDALVDPLGVFRSPEEVVQHPWFTHQEKRAILLSWVRDELVAEQVACKAVPGSPSHSRVDAVIAALSRFDPLAAGEYLSAVESLRRRPRGRKGTRMQ
;
A
#
# COMPACT_ATOMS: atom_id res chain seq x y z
N MET A 1 -72.12 26.14 1.19
CA MET A 1 -71.24 27.22 0.69
C MET A 1 -70.60 27.83 1.90
N GLU A 2 -69.45 27.31 2.34
CA GLU A 2 -68.11 27.47 1.75
C GLU A 2 -67.33 28.54 2.55
N LEU A 3 -66.06 28.23 2.83
CA LEU A 3 -65.00 29.07 3.39
C LEU A 3 -64.81 29.09 4.92
N GLN A 4 -64.39 27.94 5.48
CA GLN A 4 -63.50 27.94 6.65
C GLN A 4 -62.04 27.95 6.13
N ARG A 5 -61.44 29.14 6.09
CA ARG A 5 -59.99 29.30 5.87
C ARG A 5 -59.27 29.00 7.19
N ALA A 6 -58.55 27.90 7.25
CA ALA A 6 -57.63 27.60 8.35
C ALA A 6 -56.24 27.30 7.77
N GLU A 7 -55.26 27.92 8.42
CA GLU A 7 -53.88 28.06 8.00
C GLU A 7 -53.12 26.74 7.87
N ALA A 8 -52.17 26.74 6.94
CA ALA A 8 -51.08 25.79 6.93
C ALA A 8 -50.22 26.01 8.18
N SER A 9 -49.86 24.95 8.89
CA SER A 9 -48.60 24.96 9.64
C SER A 9 -48.07 23.55 9.84
N VAL A 10 -47.12 23.25 8.96
CA VAL A 10 -46.04 22.28 9.02
C VAL A 10 -45.96 21.45 10.32
N ALA A 11 -46.32 20.18 10.19
CA ALA A 11 -45.77 19.14 11.03
C ALA A 11 -44.97 18.20 10.13
N GLU A 12 -43.90 17.66 10.70
CA GLU A 12 -42.85 16.81 10.12
C GLU A 12 -41.60 17.58 9.67
N ARG A 13 -40.39 17.32 10.18
CA ARG A 13 -39.84 16.44 11.22
C ARG A 13 -38.47 17.06 11.56
N PRO A 14 -37.86 16.76 12.73
CA PRO A 14 -36.53 17.27 13.03
C PRO A 14 -35.58 16.88 11.89
N PHE A 15 -34.80 17.85 11.42
CA PHE A 15 -33.56 17.58 10.70
C PHE A 15 -32.72 16.71 11.64
N SER A 16 -32.84 15.39 11.50
CA SER A 16 -31.76 14.51 11.89
C SER A 16 -30.60 14.92 11.01
N PRO A 17 -29.47 15.43 11.55
CA PRO A 17 -28.24 15.29 10.81
C PRO A 17 -28.05 13.78 10.78
N GLU A 18 -28.44 13.16 9.68
CA GLU A 18 -27.79 11.94 9.26
C GLU A 18 -26.31 12.33 9.26
N ILE A 19 -25.63 12.00 10.35
CA ILE A 19 -24.19 12.01 10.42
C ILE A 19 -23.85 10.96 9.37
N GLU A 20 -23.68 11.43 8.13
CA GLU A 20 -23.17 10.65 7.02
C GLU A 20 -21.99 9.92 7.62
N ALA A 21 -22.16 8.61 7.79
CA ALA A 21 -21.08 7.74 8.20
C ALA A 21 -19.86 8.17 7.38
N PRO A 22 -18.68 8.39 8.00
CA PRO A 22 -17.55 8.94 7.28
C PRO A 22 -17.40 8.15 5.99
N GLY A 23 -17.70 8.80 4.85
CA GLY A 23 -17.45 8.20 3.54
C GLY A 23 -16.02 7.69 3.55
N PRO A 24 -15.72 6.58 2.86
CA PRO A 24 -14.42 5.92 2.96
C PRO A 24 -13.34 6.99 2.83
N SER A 25 -12.73 7.33 3.97
CA SER A 25 -11.81 8.47 4.01
C SER A 25 -10.67 8.09 3.11
N GLU A 26 -10.42 8.93 2.11
CA GLU A 26 -9.37 8.71 1.13
C GLU A 26 -8.07 8.35 1.88
N PRO A 27 -7.29 7.39 1.37
CA PRO A 27 -6.12 6.91 2.10
C PRO A 27 -5.17 8.07 2.40
N SER A 28 -4.92 8.31 3.68
CA SER A 28 -4.00 9.35 4.14
C SER A 28 -2.60 9.04 3.65
N PHE A 29 -1.88 10.07 3.15
CA PHE A 29 -0.48 9.93 2.75
C PHE A 29 0.40 9.42 3.90
N VAL A 30 0.12 9.85 5.14
CA VAL A 30 0.90 9.42 6.31
C VAL A 30 0.71 7.93 6.59
N ASP A 31 -0.54 7.45 6.56
CA ASP A 31 -0.83 6.03 6.77
C ASP A 31 -0.21 5.17 5.65
N ALA A 32 -0.29 5.65 4.40
CA ALA A 32 0.33 5.03 3.24
C ALA A 32 1.86 4.94 3.31
N LEU A 33 2.53 5.88 3.99
CA LEU A 33 3.97 5.82 4.22
C LEU A 33 4.36 4.82 5.31
N VAL A 34 3.53 4.72 6.35
CA VAL A 34 3.80 3.88 7.53
C VAL A 34 3.49 2.42 7.25
N ASP A 35 2.34 2.13 6.64
CA ASP A 35 1.91 0.78 6.30
C ASP A 35 1.25 0.72 4.91
N PRO A 36 2.05 0.77 3.82
CA PRO A 36 1.51 0.73 2.47
C PRO A 36 0.72 -0.55 2.17
N LEU A 37 1.04 -1.68 2.82
CA LEU A 37 0.37 -2.97 2.64
C LEU A 37 -1.02 -3.03 3.30
N GLY A 38 -1.23 -2.31 4.40
CA GLY A 38 -2.54 -2.16 5.02
C GLY A 38 -3.46 -1.20 4.28
N VAL A 39 -2.89 -0.25 3.54
CA VAL A 39 -3.64 0.78 2.79
C VAL A 39 -3.95 0.35 1.35
N PHE A 40 -2.99 -0.27 0.65
CA PHE A 40 -3.12 -0.63 -0.77
C PHE A 40 -3.03 -2.13 -0.98
N ARG A 41 -3.91 -2.66 -1.85
CA ARG A 41 -3.83 -4.07 -2.22
C ARG A 41 -2.79 -4.32 -3.29
N SER A 42 -2.36 -3.30 -4.03
CA SER A 42 -1.36 -3.40 -5.09
C SER A 42 -0.57 -2.10 -5.26
N PRO A 43 0.71 -2.19 -5.68
CA PRO A 43 1.49 -0.99 -5.95
C PRO A 43 0.94 -0.17 -7.13
N GLU A 44 0.15 -0.78 -8.01
CA GLU A 44 -0.52 -0.09 -9.12
C GLU A 44 -1.61 0.88 -8.60
N GLU A 45 -2.26 0.58 -7.48
CA GLU A 45 -3.22 1.51 -6.85
C GLU A 45 -2.52 2.81 -6.42
N VAL A 46 -1.27 2.74 -5.96
CA VAL A 46 -0.47 3.92 -5.63
C VAL A 46 -0.17 4.73 -6.89
N VAL A 47 0.19 4.06 -7.99
CA VAL A 47 0.48 4.71 -9.28
C VAL A 47 -0.75 5.44 -9.81
N GLN A 48 -1.91 4.78 -9.77
CA GLN A 48 -3.18 5.27 -10.28
C GLN A 48 -3.88 6.24 -9.32
N HIS A 49 -3.39 6.40 -8.09
CA HIS A 49 -4.03 7.24 -7.08
C HIS A 49 -4.18 8.69 -7.57
N PRO A 50 -5.41 9.24 -7.67
CA PRO A 50 -5.64 10.53 -8.32
C PRO A 50 -5.14 11.72 -7.50
N TRP A 51 -5.03 11.56 -6.18
CA TRP A 51 -4.78 12.69 -5.27
C TRP A 51 -3.34 12.80 -4.77
N PHE A 52 -2.51 11.78 -5.01
CA PHE A 52 -1.09 11.86 -4.64
C PHE A 52 -0.27 12.49 -5.76
N THR A 53 0.61 13.40 -5.37
CA THR A 53 1.66 13.91 -6.22
C THR A 53 2.65 12.82 -6.60
N HIS A 54 3.44 13.05 -7.65
CA HIS A 54 4.49 12.11 -8.05
C HIS A 54 5.51 11.86 -6.94
N GLN A 55 5.83 12.88 -6.12
CA GLN A 55 6.77 12.74 -5.01
C GLN A 55 6.19 11.88 -3.88
N GLU A 56 4.91 12.04 -3.56
CA GLU A 56 4.23 11.21 -2.55
C GLU A 56 4.14 9.75 -3.00
N LYS A 57 3.74 9.50 -4.26
CA LYS A 57 3.71 8.15 -4.84
C LYS A 57 5.09 7.50 -4.80
N ARG A 58 6.13 8.24 -5.17
CA ARG A 58 7.52 7.80 -5.08
C ARG A 58 7.90 7.44 -3.65
N ALA A 59 7.56 8.28 -2.67
CA ALA A 59 7.89 8.05 -1.27
C ALA A 59 7.19 6.80 -0.70
N ILE A 60 5.90 6.60 -1.02
CA ILE A 60 5.14 5.40 -0.64
C ILE A 60 5.79 4.15 -1.23
N LEU A 61 6.09 4.15 -2.54
CA LEU A 61 6.71 3.02 -3.22
C LEU A 61 8.13 2.72 -2.70
N LEU A 62 8.89 3.76 -2.32
CA LEU A 62 10.19 3.60 -1.66
C LEU A 62 10.08 3.00 -0.26
N SER A 63 9.04 3.36 0.51
CA SER A 63 8.76 2.73 1.79
C SER A 63 8.45 1.25 1.59
N TRP A 64 7.50 0.96 0.70
CA TRP A 64 7.04 -0.40 0.42
C TRP A 64 8.16 -1.32 -0.11
N VAL A 65 8.99 -0.86 -1.05
CA VAL A 65 10.07 -1.71 -1.59
C VAL A 65 11.10 -2.07 -0.51
N ARG A 66 11.32 -1.20 0.49
CA ARG A 66 12.20 -1.51 1.61
C ARG A 66 11.62 -2.61 2.49
N ASP A 67 10.32 -2.54 2.79
CA ASP A 67 9.63 -3.56 3.58
C ASP A 67 9.64 -4.92 2.86
N GLU A 68 9.35 -4.94 1.56
CA GLU A 68 9.41 -6.15 0.73
C GLU A 68 10.83 -6.69 0.59
N LEU A 69 11.86 -5.84 0.52
CA LEU A 69 13.26 -6.28 0.49
C LEU A 69 13.67 -6.95 1.81
N VAL A 70 13.18 -6.46 2.95
CA VAL A 70 13.39 -7.10 4.26
C VAL A 70 12.70 -8.47 4.28
N ALA A 71 11.46 -8.56 3.80
CA ALA A 71 10.72 -9.81 3.70
C ALA A 71 11.46 -10.82 2.78
N GLU A 72 11.93 -10.39 1.61
CA GLU A 72 12.72 -11.20 0.67
C GLU A 72 14.00 -11.73 1.33
N GLN A 73 14.70 -10.88 2.10
CA GLN A 73 15.92 -11.29 2.80
C GLN A 73 15.64 -12.34 3.88
N VAL A 74 14.54 -12.22 4.62
CA VAL A 74 14.11 -13.22 5.61
C VAL A 74 13.74 -14.53 4.91
N ALA A 75 13.01 -14.45 3.80
CA ALA A 75 12.59 -15.61 3.03
C ALA A 75 13.79 -16.38 2.43
N CYS A 76 14.81 -15.67 1.94
CA CYS A 76 16.06 -16.27 1.46
C CYS A 76 16.81 -17.04 2.58
N LYS A 77 16.68 -16.61 3.84
CA LYS A 77 17.28 -17.27 5.02
C LYS A 77 16.45 -18.44 5.54
N ALA A 78 15.15 -18.49 5.27
CA ALA A 78 14.25 -19.56 5.70
C ALA A 78 14.58 -20.90 5.02
N VAL A 79 13.99 -22.00 5.48
CA VAL A 79 14.21 -23.37 4.96
C VAL A 79 13.64 -23.51 3.53
N PRO A 80 14.33 -24.19 2.59
CA PRO A 80 13.80 -24.41 1.23
C PRO A 80 12.46 -25.15 1.25
N GLY A 81 11.43 -24.56 0.64
CA GLY A 81 10.10 -25.15 0.52
C GLY A 81 8.95 -24.14 0.57
N SER A 82 9.17 -22.95 1.13
CA SER A 82 8.18 -21.86 1.09
C SER A 82 8.36 -21.04 -0.19
N PRO A 83 7.38 -21.03 -1.12
CA PRO A 83 7.37 -20.05 -2.19
C PRO A 83 7.31 -18.66 -1.55
N SER A 84 8.37 -17.89 -1.75
CA SER A 84 8.43 -16.50 -1.30
C SER A 84 7.61 -15.72 -2.33
N HIS A 85 6.33 -15.46 -2.05
CA HIS A 85 5.49 -14.61 -2.88
C HIS A 85 5.77 -13.13 -2.59
N SER A 86 7.06 -12.74 -2.49
CA SER A 86 7.37 -11.33 -2.31
C SER A 86 6.89 -10.57 -3.53
N ARG A 87 6.28 -9.43 -3.27
CA ARG A 87 5.74 -8.55 -4.30
C ARG A 87 6.78 -7.52 -4.74
N VAL A 88 8.03 -7.69 -4.29
CA VAL A 88 9.12 -6.75 -4.52
C VAL A 88 9.29 -6.39 -5.99
N ASP A 89 9.17 -7.36 -6.91
CA ASP A 89 9.30 -7.09 -8.35
C ASP A 89 8.18 -6.18 -8.86
N ALA A 90 6.95 -6.35 -8.37
CA ALA A 90 5.82 -5.50 -8.74
C ALA A 90 5.96 -4.09 -8.17
N VAL A 91 6.47 -3.95 -6.95
CA VAL A 91 6.72 -2.63 -6.33
C VAL A 91 7.85 -1.91 -7.07
N ILE A 92 8.94 -2.62 -7.44
CA ILE A 92 10.04 -2.06 -8.24
C ILE A 92 9.54 -1.58 -9.61
N ALA A 93 8.69 -2.36 -10.28
CA ALA A 93 8.11 -1.99 -11.57
C ALA A 93 7.17 -0.77 -11.48
N ALA A 94 6.48 -0.59 -10.35
CA ALA A 94 5.72 0.64 -10.09
C ALA A 94 6.64 1.82 -9.80
N LEU A 95 7.67 1.61 -8.96
CA LEU A 95 8.65 2.63 -8.59
C LEU A 95 9.41 3.17 -9.81
N SER A 96 9.73 2.33 -10.79
CA SER A 96 10.47 2.73 -11.99
C SER A 96 9.77 3.81 -12.83
N ARG A 97 8.45 3.99 -12.65
CA ARG A 97 7.67 5.06 -13.30
C ARG A 97 7.94 6.43 -12.69
N PHE A 98 8.39 6.49 -11.43
CA PHE A 98 8.64 7.74 -10.69
C PHE A 98 10.11 7.95 -10.35
N ASP A 99 10.88 6.88 -10.17
CA ASP A 99 12.31 6.90 -9.88
C ASP A 99 13.00 5.66 -10.49
N PRO A 100 13.39 5.74 -11.77
CA PRO A 100 14.04 4.61 -12.45
C PRO A 100 15.43 4.30 -11.89
N LEU A 101 16.13 5.29 -11.34
CA LEU A 101 17.46 5.09 -10.75
C LEU A 101 17.33 4.24 -9.48
N ALA A 102 16.46 4.65 -8.55
CA ALA A 102 16.23 3.88 -7.33
C ALA A 102 15.70 2.47 -7.64
N ALA A 103 14.78 2.34 -8.60
CA ALA A 103 14.28 1.02 -9.02
C ALA A 103 15.39 0.07 -9.49
N GLY A 104 16.38 0.58 -10.24
CA GLY A 104 17.54 -0.21 -10.68
C GLY A 104 18.42 -0.68 -9.54
N GLU A 105 18.65 0.16 -8.53
CA GLU A 105 19.40 -0.19 -7.32
C GLU A 105 18.68 -1.29 -6.52
N TYR A 106 17.36 -1.17 -6.31
CA TYR A 106 16.57 -2.19 -5.61
C TYR A 106 16.53 -3.52 -6.37
N LEU A 107 16.39 -3.49 -7.69
CA LEU A 107 16.42 -4.70 -8.50
C LEU A 107 17.76 -5.44 -8.35
N SER A 108 18.87 -4.70 -8.43
CA SER A 108 20.21 -5.25 -8.24
C SER A 108 20.40 -5.85 -6.83
N ALA A 109 19.84 -5.21 -5.80
CA ALA A 109 19.85 -5.71 -4.44
C ALA A 109 19.05 -7.02 -4.30
N VAL A 110 17.85 -7.08 -4.86
CA VAL A 110 16.99 -8.29 -4.87
C VAL A 110 17.69 -9.44 -5.59
N GLU A 111 18.26 -9.20 -6.77
CA GLU A 111 19.02 -10.22 -7.49
C GLU A 111 20.20 -10.75 -6.67
N SER A 112 20.92 -9.87 -5.97
CA SER A 112 22.04 -10.25 -5.11
C SER A 112 21.60 -11.14 -3.96
N LEU A 113 20.44 -10.87 -3.36
CA LEU A 113 19.85 -11.71 -2.31
C LEU A 113 19.48 -13.10 -2.85
N ARG A 114 18.81 -13.15 -4.01
CA ARG A 114 18.40 -14.40 -4.68
C ARG A 114 19.58 -15.24 -5.14
N ARG A 115 20.67 -14.61 -5.61
CA ARG A 115 21.90 -15.28 -6.07
C ARG A 115 22.75 -15.82 -4.92
N ARG A 116 22.63 -15.28 -3.70
CA ARG A 116 23.48 -15.66 -2.58
C ARG A 116 23.28 -17.15 -2.27
N PRO A 117 24.31 -18.01 -2.46
CA PRO A 117 24.20 -19.41 -2.10
C PRO A 117 24.00 -19.50 -0.58
N ARG A 118 22.99 -20.25 -0.14
CA ARG A 118 22.85 -20.60 1.29
C ARG A 118 24.22 -21.08 1.77
N GLY A 119 24.74 -20.43 2.81
CA GLY A 119 26.07 -20.70 3.35
C GLY A 119 26.31 -22.21 3.46
N ARG A 120 27.42 -22.66 2.85
CA ARG A 120 27.94 -24.03 2.92
C ARG A 120 27.76 -24.58 4.33
N LYS A 121 26.97 -25.65 4.47
CA LYS A 121 27.12 -26.58 5.59
C LYS A 121 28.49 -27.23 5.44
N GLY A 122 29.47 -26.72 6.16
CA GLY A 122 30.79 -27.31 6.33
C GLY A 122 31.41 -26.56 7.48
N THR A 123 31.22 -27.02 8.71
CA THR A 123 32.25 -27.85 9.31
C THR A 123 31.60 -28.80 10.31
N ARG A 124 31.47 -30.08 9.91
CA ARG A 124 31.44 -31.18 10.87
C ARG A 124 32.90 -31.37 11.28
N MET A 125 33.28 -30.83 12.43
CA MET A 125 34.50 -31.26 13.12
C MET A 125 34.09 -32.29 14.16
N GLN A 126 34.89 -33.35 14.15
CA GLN A 126 34.71 -34.64 14.80
C GLN A 126 34.67 -34.53 16.33
#